data_AF-N6Z4F6-F1
#
_entry.id   AF-N6Z4F6-F1
#
_cell.length_a   1.000
_cell.length_b   1.000
_cell.length_c   1.000
_cell.angle_alpha   90.00
_cell.angle_beta   90.00
_cell.angle_gamma   90.00
#
_symmetry.space_group_name_H-M   'P 1'
#
loop_
_entity.id
_entity.type
_entity.pdbx_description
1 polymer ?
#
loop_
_entity_poly.entity_id
_entity_poly.type
_entity_poly.pdbx_seq_one_letter_code
_entity_poly.pdbx_strand_id
1 'polypeptide(L)' 'MAAIYAPGTVRARRWHGEGDVCGYRPPSGWTAYADLTDIHPVTGCALARAVWWIIETKE' A
#
# COMPACT_ATOMS: atom_id res chain seq x y z
N MET A 1 8.22 1.31 20.01
CA MET A 1 7.35 2.49 19.79
C MET A 1 6.55 2.23 18.54
N ALA A 2 5.23 2.05 18.63
CA ALA A 2 4.39 1.86 17.46
C ALA A 2 3.95 3.23 16.95
N ALA A 3 4.02 3.47 15.64
CA ALA A 3 3.43 4.65 15.05
C ALA A 3 1.90 4.59 15.25
N ILE A 4 1.35 5.63 15.88
CA ILE A 4 -0.10 5.78 16.05
C ILE A 4 -0.63 6.49 14.81
N TYR A 5 -1.55 5.84 14.11
CA TYR A 5 -2.19 6.37 12.92
C TYR A 5 -3.64 6.75 13.23
N ALA A 6 -4.09 7.88 12.71
CA ALA A 6 -5.50 8.25 12.80
C ALA A 6 -6.34 7.37 11.85
N PRO A 7 -7.60 7.06 12.20
CA PRO A 7 -8.55 6.44 11.27
C PRO A 7 -8.60 7.20 9.93
N GLY A 8 -8.69 6.46 8.82
CA GLY A 8 -8.63 7.01 7.47
C GLY A 8 -7.22 7.32 6.96
N THR A 9 -6.17 7.09 7.75
CA THR A 9 -4.79 7.22 7.25
C THR A 9 -4.52 6.19 6.16
N VAL A 10 -4.09 6.67 5.00
CA VAL A 10 -3.63 5.84 3.88
C VAL A 10 -2.11 5.77 3.87
N ARG A 11 -1.56 4.58 3.69
CA ARG A 11 -0.14 4.38 3.39
C ARG A 11 0.03 3.43 2.23
N ALA A 12 1.11 3.63 1.48
CA ALA A 12 1.46 2.77 0.36
C ALA A 12 2.80 2.10 0.61
N ARG A 13 2.87 0.81 0.31
CA ARG A 13 4.09 0.01 0.32
C ARG A 13 4.36 -0.51 -1.07
N ARG A 14 5.56 -0.24 -1.58
CA ARG A 14 6.02 -0.83 -2.85
C ARG A 14 6.21 -2.33 -2.68
N TRP A 15 5.67 -3.11 -3.59
CA TRP A 15 5.93 -4.54 -3.67
C TRP A 15 7.25 -4.80 -4.38
N HIS A 16 8.10 -5.64 -3.79
CA HIS A 16 9.43 -5.94 -4.30
C HIS A 16 9.56 -7.34 -4.95
N GLY A 17 8.48 -8.11 -5.02
CA GLY A 17 8.43 -9.37 -5.77
C GLY A 17 8.58 -10.66 -4.94
N GLU A 18 8.59 -10.59 -3.61
CA GLU A 18 8.65 -11.79 -2.77
C GLU A 18 7.24 -12.32 -2.43
N GLY A 19 6.72 -13.22 -3.27
CA GLY A 19 5.45 -13.92 -3.06
C GLY A 19 4.27 -13.37 -3.87
N ASP A 20 3.06 -13.77 -3.50
CA ASP A 20 1.82 -13.27 -4.11
C ASP A 20 1.40 -11.95 -3.45
N VAL A 21 1.32 -10.89 -4.25
CA VAL A 21 0.89 -9.56 -3.79
C VAL A 21 -0.55 -9.57 -3.26
N CYS A 22 -1.42 -10.41 -3.84
CA CYS A 22 -2.81 -10.56 -3.42
C CYS A 22 -2.94 -11.35 -2.11
N GLY A 23 -1.89 -12.09 -1.72
CA GLY A 23 -1.84 -12.83 -0.46
C GLY A 23 -1.52 -11.96 0.76
N TYR A 24 -1.29 -10.66 0.58
CA TYR A 24 -0.97 -9.75 1.68
C TYR A 24 -2.11 -9.68 2.71
N ARG A 25 -1.77 -9.89 3.98
CA ARG A 25 -2.69 -9.71 5.12
C ARG A 25 -2.29 -8.46 5.91
N PRO A 26 -3.15 -7.42 5.96
CA PRO A 26 -2.86 -6.24 6.74
C PRO A 26 -2.88 -6.53 8.25
N PRO A 27 -2.23 -5.69 9.08
CA PRO A 27 -2.38 -5.74 10.52
C PRO A 27 -3.82 -5.49 10.97
N SER A 28 -4.18 -5.90 12.19
CA SER A 28 -5.52 -5.64 12.73
C SER A 28 -5.88 -4.15 12.72
N GLY A 29 -7.13 -3.85 12.34
CA GLY A 29 -7.62 -2.48 12.19
C GLY A 29 -7.11 -1.76 10.94
N TRP A 30 -6.63 -2.50 9.95
CA TRP A 30 -6.27 -1.98 8.63
C TRP A 30 -6.95 -2.81 7.56
N THR A 31 -7.42 -2.12 6.52
CA THR A 31 -7.83 -2.72 5.26
C THR A 31 -6.71 -2.56 4.25
N ALA A 32 -6.57 -3.48 3.31
CA ALA A 32 -5.56 -3.37 2.26
C ALA A 32 -6.04 -3.91 0.93
N TYR A 33 -5.53 -3.33 -0.15
CA TYR A 33 -5.68 -3.84 -1.51
C TYR A 33 -4.36 -3.73 -2.27
N ALA A 34 -4.19 -4.61 -3.26
CA ALA A 34 -3.08 -4.56 -4.20
C ALA A 34 -3.48 -3.77 -5.45
N ASP A 35 -2.58 -2.92 -5.93
CA ASP A 35 -2.79 -2.14 -7.15
C ASP A 35 -1.53 -2.11 -8.02
N LEU A 36 -1.69 -2.26 -9.34
CA LEU A 36 -0.62 -2.15 -10.31
C LEU A 36 -0.77 -0.82 -11.04
N THR A 37 0.08 0.13 -10.69
CA THR A 37 -0.04 1.51 -11.19
C THR A 37 1.32 2.08 -11.58
N ASP A 38 1.31 2.91 -12.61
CA ASP A 38 2.42 3.77 -13.04
C ASP A 38 2.34 5.18 -12.42
N ILE A 39 1.42 5.39 -11.48
CA ILE A 39 1.30 6.63 -10.70
C ILE A 39 1.60 6.31 -9.23
N HIS A 40 2.44 7.12 -8.59
CA HIS A 40 2.77 6.96 -7.19
C HIS A 40 1.52 7.23 -6.33
N PRO A 41 1.03 6.25 -5.56
CA PRO A 41 -0.31 6.27 -4.95
C PRO A 41 -0.51 7.34 -3.87
N VAL A 42 0.58 7.86 -3.29
CA VAL A 42 0.50 8.92 -2.25
C VAL A 42 0.80 10.30 -2.82
N THR A 43 1.64 10.41 -3.84
CA THR A 43 2.12 11.72 -4.34
C THR A 43 1.52 12.10 -5.69
N GLY A 44 0.90 11.17 -6.41
CA GLY A 44 0.38 11.38 -7.75
C GLY A 44 1.45 11.50 -8.84
N CYS A 45 2.74 11.35 -8.50
CA CYS A 45 3.82 11.46 -9.48
C CYS A 45 3.88 10.24 -10.40
N ALA A 46 4.11 10.44 -11.70
CA ALA A 46 4.36 9.34 -12.62
C ALA A 46 5.64 8.56 -12.23
N LEU A 47 5.57 7.24 -12.36
CA LEU A 47 6.67 6.30 -12.18
C LEU A 47 7.24 5.92 -13.55
N ALA A 48 8.52 5.53 -13.59
CA ALA A 48 9.15 5.10 -14.84
C ALA A 48 8.55 3.81 -15.45
N ARG A 49 7.79 3.05 -14.66
CA ARG A 49 7.04 1.86 -15.07
C ARG A 49 5.93 1.57 -14.08
N ALA A 50 4.95 0.78 -14.49
CA ALA A 50 3.96 0.23 -13.56
C ALA A 50 4.63 -0.65 -12.50
N VAL A 51 4.23 -0.46 -11.24
CA VAL A 51 4.77 -1.19 -10.08
C VAL A 51 3.59 -1.64 -9.22
N TRP A 52 3.71 -2.84 -8.66
CA TRP A 52 2.76 -3.34 -7.67
C TRP A 52 2.91 -2.58 -6.34
N TRP A 53 1.78 -2.15 -5.80
CA TRP A 53 1.66 -1.48 -4.51
C TRP A 53 0.66 -2.22 -3.64
N ILE A 54 0.91 -2.18 -2.33
CA ILE A 54 -0.08 -2.52 -1.31
C ILE A 54 -0.50 -1.19 -0.70
N ILE A 55 -1.78 -0.87 -0.83
CA ILE A 55 -2.38 0.33 -0.24
C ILE A 55 -3.13 -0.11 1.00
N GLU A 56 -2.76 0.45 2.13
CA GLU A 56 -3.40 0.17 3.43
C GLU A 56 -4.14 1.40 3.91
N THR A 57 -5.38 1.21 4.38
CA THR A 57 -6.20 2.25 5.00
C THR A 57 -6.51 1.84 6.43
N LYS A 58 -6.21 2.74 7.37
CA LYS A 58 -6.54 2.57 8.78
C LYS A 58 -8.04 2.65 8.98
N GLU A 59 -8.66 1.63 9.57
CA GLU A 59 -10.07 1.64 9.99
C GLU A 59 -10.33 2.70 11.08
#